data_AF-A0A914F3C5-F1
#
_entry.id   AF-A0A914F3C5-F1
#
_cell.length_a   1.000
_cell.length_b   1.000
_cell.length_c   1.000
_cell.angle_alpha   90.00
_cell.angle_beta   90.00
_cell.angle_gamma   90.00
#
_symmetry.space_group_name_H-M   'P 1'
#
loop_
_entity.id
_entity.type
_entity.pdbx_description
1 polymer ?
#
loop_
_entity_poly.entity_id
_entity_poly.type
_entity_poly.pdbx_seq_one_letter_code
_entity_poly.pdbx_strand_id
1 'polypeptide(L)'
;MVKCRSFGIDENGETPFVRGLSYCFEKLAIQIVKRPWTFIFISSIITLITVARIPFTPMTNDVSDFTPAEARARKEVESYKAFFSNKGTPVALYALITAKNNTNMFGIHQLADAVTVMDLINDKFTVYNTKTTKNETFRDFCGNFCTLNEPIRHFYSGLLVESQYQNTTSADHIDLGYPITTVLGRQLRMDPNFFGVKVAIPKMLTTAEFSNETLIVSVNEVRTQNGHSIFDQNIPQLPNNIRGISMIGLQFRAERPSEISMEEMKNWELSIVKYFQHEYKSDFVKVLILTESHLTEEIVRAGLTMIPFLLVGFIIMAVFSSITMSLAAIYMKQMHYTKVYF
;
A
#
# COMPACT_ATOMS: atom_id res chain seq x y z
N MET A 1 10.60 22.18 68.90
CA MET A 1 11.06 22.79 67.63
C MET A 1 12.14 21.90 67.05
N VAL A 2 11.77 20.96 66.18
CA VAL A 2 12.68 19.94 65.65
C VAL A 2 13.49 20.55 64.51
N LYS A 3 14.81 20.64 64.71
CA LYS A 3 15.77 21.12 63.73
C LYS A 3 16.07 19.97 62.78
N CYS A 4 15.37 19.91 61.64
CA CYS A 4 15.72 19.00 60.54
C CYS A 4 17.10 19.42 60.00
N ARG A 5 18.14 18.70 60.43
CA ARG A 5 19.50 18.87 59.94
C ARG A 5 19.56 18.21 58.56
N SER A 6 19.42 19.01 57.51
CA SER A 6 19.71 18.62 56.14
C SER A 6 21.12 18.03 56.08
N PHE A 7 21.21 16.71 55.93
CA PHE A 7 22.45 15.98 55.81
C PHE A 7 22.90 16.07 54.35
N GLY A 8 23.96 16.83 54.07
CA GLY A 8 24.62 16.84 52.76
C GLY A 8 24.38 18.04 51.86
N ILE A 9 23.93 19.18 52.40
CA ILE A 9 23.83 20.44 51.66
C ILE A 9 24.80 21.46 52.30
N ASP A 10 25.75 21.96 51.52
CA ASP A 10 26.70 23.02 51.91
C ASP A 10 26.06 24.41 51.79
N GLU A 11 26.74 25.48 52.21
CA GLU A 11 26.22 26.86 52.24
C GLU A 11 25.61 27.37 50.91
N ASN A 12 25.93 26.72 49.77
CA ASN A 12 25.39 27.02 48.44
C ASN A 12 24.19 26.16 47.99
N GLY A 13 23.66 25.26 48.82
CA GLY A 13 22.46 24.49 48.45
C GLY A 13 22.70 23.23 47.60
N GLU A 14 23.95 22.89 47.28
CA GLU A 14 24.27 21.82 46.32
C GLU A 14 24.52 20.44 46.96
N THR A 15 24.04 19.39 46.31
CA THR A 15 24.29 17.99 46.71
C THR A 15 25.71 17.55 46.32
N PRO A 16 26.32 16.58 47.04
CA PRO A 16 27.66 16.09 46.74
C PRO A 16 27.81 15.48 45.34
N PHE A 17 26.72 14.94 44.76
CA PHE A 17 26.68 14.46 43.38
C PHE A 17 26.88 15.60 42.38
N VAL A 18 26.16 16.71 42.55
CA VAL A 18 26.28 17.90 41.69
C VAL A 18 27.69 18.48 41.78
N ARG A 19 28.28 18.52 42.97
CA ARG A 19 29.67 18.97 43.15
C ARG A 19 30.68 18.10 42.40
N GLY A 20 30.54 16.77 42.49
CA GLY A 20 31.39 15.83 41.76
C GLY A 20 31.26 15.99 40.25
N LEU A 21 30.03 16.20 39.76
CA LEU A 21 29.74 16.47 38.35
C LEU A 21 30.40 17.78 37.88
N SER A 22 30.21 18.87 38.63
CA SER A 22 30.81 20.18 38.33
C SER A 22 32.34 20.11 38.30
N TYR A 23 32.95 19.43 39.27
CA TYR A 23 34.40 19.21 39.29
C TYR A 23 34.89 18.46 38.05
N CYS A 24 34.20 17.38 37.65
CA CYS A 24 34.54 16.63 36.44
C CYS A 24 34.43 17.48 35.18
N PHE A 25 33.34 18.25 35.01
CA PHE A 25 33.17 19.15 33.88
C PHE A 25 34.21 20.26 33.83
N GLU A 26 34.56 20.85 34.98
CA GLU A 26 35.58 21.87 35.08
C GLU A 26 36.95 21.33 34.65
N LYS A 27 37.34 20.14 35.15
CA LYS A 27 38.60 19.49 34.75
C LYS A 27 38.64 19.16 33.26
N LEU A 28 37.54 18.66 32.70
CA LEU A 28 37.42 18.39 31.27
C LEU A 28 37.52 19.66 30.44
N ALA A 29 36.81 20.73 30.83
CA ALA A 29 36.83 22.01 30.14
C ALA A 29 38.23 22.62 30.13
N ILE A 30 38.94 22.60 31.28
CA ILE A 30 40.34 23.05 31.38
C ILE A 30 41.23 22.26 30.41
N GLN A 31 41.04 20.95 30.28
CA GLN A 31 41.82 20.11 29.37
C GLN A 31 41.54 20.42 27.90
N ILE A 32 40.28 20.67 27.54
CA ILE A 32 39.85 21.03 26.19
C ILE A 32 40.43 22.40 25.79
N VAL A 33 40.32 23.40 26.68
CA VAL A 33 40.83 24.76 26.44
C VAL A 33 42.35 24.78 26.27
N LYS A 34 43.08 23.89 26.96
CA LYS A 34 44.55 23.77 26.82
C LYS A 34 45.00 23.22 25.47
N ARG A 35 44.19 22.36 24.82
CA ARG A 35 44.56 21.70 23.54
C ARG A 35 43.35 21.59 22.60
N PRO A 36 42.79 22.70 22.11
CA PRO A 36 41.53 22.70 21.36
C PRO A 36 41.64 21.91 20.05
N TRP A 37 42.71 22.11 19.28
CA TRP A 37 42.93 21.47 17.99
C TRP A 37 42.98 19.94 18.06
N THR A 38 43.58 19.36 19.12
CA THR A 38 43.64 17.90 19.26
C THR A 38 42.26 17.29 19.47
N PHE A 39 41.41 17.93 20.28
CA PHE A 39 40.06 17.43 20.53
C PHE A 39 39.15 17.59 19.30
N ILE A 40 39.26 18.71 18.57
CA ILE A 40 38.52 18.93 17.31
C ILE A 40 38.91 17.90 16.26
N PHE A 41 40.21 17.62 16.11
CA PHE A 41 40.68 16.65 15.13
C PHE A 41 40.22 15.22 15.46
N ILE A 42 40.33 14.82 16.73
CA ILE A 42 39.88 13.49 17.19
C ILE A 42 38.37 13.33 17.00
N SER A 43 37.55 14.31 17.41
CA SER A 43 36.09 14.22 17.26
C SER A 43 35.66 14.22 15.78
N SER A 44 36.35 14.99 14.93
CA SER A 44 36.09 15.01 13.48
C SER A 44 36.45 13.68 12.82
N ILE A 45 37.58 13.06 13.20
CA ILE A 45 37.95 11.73 12.70
C ILE A 45 36.92 10.68 13.10
N ILE A 46 36.51 10.66 14.37
CA ILE A 46 35.50 9.70 14.85
C ILE A 46 34.19 9.88 14.07
N THR A 47 33.77 11.13 13.84
CA THR A 47 32.57 11.44 13.06
C THR A 47 32.69 11.02 11.60
N LEU A 48 33.85 11.21 10.97
CA LEU A 48 34.08 10.78 9.59
C LEU A 48 34.00 9.24 9.47
N ILE A 49 34.57 8.51 10.44
CA ILE A 49 34.54 7.04 10.47
C ILE A 49 33.10 6.52 10.60
N THR A 50 32.26 7.14 11.43
CA THR A 50 30.86 6.71 11.59
C THR A 50 30.02 7.06 10.36
N VAL A 51 30.23 8.23 9.74
CA VAL A 51 29.54 8.65 8.51
C VAL A 51 29.93 7.80 7.31
N ALA A 52 31.17 7.31 7.24
CA ALA A 52 31.66 6.52 6.10
C ALA A 52 30.84 5.25 5.84
N ARG A 53 30.09 4.75 6.83
CA ARG A 53 29.21 3.58 6.67
C ARG A 53 27.88 3.87 5.99
N ILE A 54 27.39 5.12 6.05
CA ILE A 54 26.08 5.51 5.53
C ILE A 54 25.89 5.20 4.04
N PRO A 55 26.80 5.55 3.11
CA PRO A 55 26.57 5.33 1.67
C PRO A 55 26.61 3.84 1.27
N PHE A 56 27.13 2.95 2.12
CA PHE A 56 27.21 1.51 1.84
C PHE A 56 26.06 0.71 2.45
N THR A 57 25.18 1.34 3.22
CA THR A 57 24.03 0.67 3.80
C THR A 57 22.91 0.58 2.76
N PRO A 58 22.48 -0.63 2.35
CA PRO A 58 21.37 -0.77 1.43
C PRO A 58 20.07 -0.31 2.09
N MET A 59 19.24 0.41 1.33
CA MET A 59 17.89 0.76 1.77
C MET A 59 16.96 -0.42 1.53
N THR A 60 16.65 -1.18 2.57
CA THR A 60 15.58 -2.18 2.54
C THR A 60 14.30 -1.53 3.06
N ASN A 61 13.21 -1.66 2.31
CA ASN A 61 11.90 -1.21 2.77
C ASN A 61 10.92 -2.34 2.51
N ASP A 62 10.22 -2.76 3.54
CA ASP A 62 9.10 -3.68 3.48
C ASP A 62 7.92 -3.01 4.21
N VAL A 63 6.73 -3.05 3.61
CA VAL A 63 5.51 -2.53 4.26
C VAL A 63 5.21 -3.33 5.55
N SER A 64 5.70 -4.56 5.66
CA SER A 64 5.58 -5.33 6.90
C SER A 64 6.33 -4.69 8.09
N ASP A 65 7.36 -3.86 7.85
CA ASP A 65 8.16 -3.21 8.89
C ASP A 65 7.35 -2.22 9.76
N PHE A 66 6.17 -1.79 9.31
CA PHE A 66 5.23 -1.01 10.13
C PHE A 66 4.57 -1.83 11.26
N THR A 67 4.85 -3.13 11.35
CA THR A 67 4.39 -4.01 12.43
C THR A 67 5.56 -4.34 13.38
N PRO A 68 5.43 -4.13 14.71
CA PRO A 68 6.49 -4.45 15.67
C PRO A 68 6.96 -5.91 15.58
N ALA A 69 8.26 -6.14 15.80
CA ALA A 69 8.87 -7.47 15.68
C ALA A 69 8.23 -8.51 16.61
N GLU A 70 7.86 -8.12 17.84
CA GLU A 70 7.25 -9.00 18.84
C GLU A 70 5.71 -8.98 18.82
N ALA A 71 5.08 -8.36 17.81
CA ALA A 71 3.63 -8.29 17.74
C ALA A 71 2.98 -9.68 17.70
N ARG A 72 1.85 -9.85 18.41
CA ARG A 72 1.06 -11.09 18.38
C ARG A 72 0.72 -11.55 16.96
N ALA A 73 0.41 -10.61 16.06
CA ALA A 73 0.14 -10.89 14.66
C ALA A 73 1.30 -11.61 13.96
N ARG A 74 2.56 -11.32 14.31
CA ARG A 74 3.72 -12.02 13.75
C ARG A 74 3.75 -13.49 14.18
N LYS A 75 3.45 -13.78 15.45
CA LYS A 75 3.33 -15.17 15.96
C LYS A 75 2.18 -15.92 15.30
N GLU A 76 1.08 -15.24 15.02
CA GLU A 76 -0.07 -15.82 14.30
C GLU A 76 0.29 -16.13 12.84
N VAL A 77 0.98 -15.22 12.15
CA VAL A 77 1.49 -15.45 10.78
C VAL A 77 2.52 -16.57 10.75
N GLU A 78 3.41 -16.64 11.74
CA GLU A 78 4.39 -17.73 11.88
C GLU A 78 3.69 -19.07 12.13
N SER A 79 2.71 -19.12 13.04
CA SER A 79 1.91 -20.32 13.31
C SER A 79 1.10 -20.74 12.08
N TYR A 80 0.53 -19.78 11.35
CA TYR A 80 -0.15 -20.01 10.08
C TYR A 80 0.82 -20.61 9.07
N LYS A 81 1.99 -19.99 8.86
CA LYS A 81 3.03 -20.51 7.96
C LYS A 81 3.48 -21.90 8.37
N ALA A 82 3.68 -22.15 9.66
CA ALA A 82 4.08 -23.44 10.20
C ALA A 82 3.00 -24.52 10.02
N PHE A 83 1.72 -24.17 10.14
CA PHE A 83 0.61 -25.09 9.93
C PHE A 83 0.36 -25.38 8.45
N PHE A 84 0.43 -24.34 7.60
CA PHE A 84 0.26 -24.42 6.15
C PHE A 84 1.59 -24.63 5.41
N SER A 85 2.63 -25.14 6.11
CA SER A 85 4.08 -25.24 5.80
C SER A 85 4.54 -25.74 4.42
N ASN A 86 3.65 -25.98 3.47
CA ASN A 86 4.01 -26.49 2.14
C ASN A 86 3.71 -25.55 0.98
N LYS A 87 3.17 -24.35 1.20
CA LYS A 87 2.62 -23.57 0.08
C LYS A 87 3.31 -22.24 -0.24
N GLY A 88 4.09 -21.70 0.69
CA GLY A 88 4.91 -20.50 0.45
C GLY A 88 4.27 -19.18 0.90
N THR A 89 4.85 -18.04 0.53
CA THR A 89 4.34 -16.72 0.96
C THR A 89 3.19 -16.27 0.07
N PRO A 90 2.08 -15.74 0.62
CA PRO A 90 0.98 -15.27 -0.20
C PRO A 90 1.43 -14.12 -1.10
N VAL A 91 1.04 -14.18 -2.36
CA VAL A 91 1.20 -13.11 -3.34
C VAL A 91 -0.19 -12.60 -3.67
N ALA A 92 -0.36 -11.29 -3.66
CA ALA A 92 -1.61 -10.63 -4.00
C ALA A 92 -1.36 -9.49 -4.98
N LEU A 93 -1.96 -9.61 -6.16
CA LEU A 93 -2.01 -8.57 -7.18
C LEU A 93 -3.46 -8.24 -7.49
N TYR A 94 -3.78 -6.96 -7.53
CA TYR A 94 -5.10 -6.47 -7.88
C TYR A 94 -5.02 -5.66 -9.16
N ALA A 95 -5.84 -6.00 -10.15
CA ALA A 95 -6.02 -5.17 -11.34
C ALA A 95 -7.40 -4.50 -11.26
N LEU A 96 -7.40 -3.19 -11.04
CA LEU A 96 -8.59 -2.36 -10.95
C LEU A 96 -8.85 -1.72 -12.31
N ILE A 97 -9.98 -2.04 -12.92
CA ILE A 97 -10.31 -1.66 -14.29
C ILE A 97 -11.50 -0.72 -14.27
N THR A 98 -11.34 0.47 -14.84
CA THR A 98 -12.38 1.49 -14.98
C THR A 98 -12.52 1.94 -16.42
N ALA A 99 -13.66 2.51 -16.80
CA ALA A 99 -13.85 3.00 -18.15
C ALA A 99 -13.15 4.35 -18.37
N LYS A 100 -12.55 4.58 -19.54
CA LYS A 100 -11.77 5.80 -19.83
C LYS A 100 -12.56 7.11 -19.80
N ASN A 101 -13.84 7.06 -20.15
CA ASN A 101 -14.69 8.25 -20.31
C ASN A 101 -15.65 8.46 -19.12
N ASN A 102 -15.32 7.95 -17.93
CA ASN A 102 -16.24 7.88 -16.78
C ASN A 102 -17.60 7.24 -17.14
N THR A 103 -17.60 6.40 -18.17
CA THR A 103 -18.77 5.62 -18.57
C THR A 103 -18.90 4.38 -17.68
N ASN A 104 -19.97 3.61 -17.89
CA ASN A 104 -20.09 2.33 -17.22
C ASN A 104 -19.06 1.31 -17.77
N MET A 105 -18.73 0.33 -16.94
CA MET A 105 -17.98 -0.88 -17.29
C MET A 105 -18.89 -2.01 -17.79
N PHE A 106 -20.22 -1.79 -17.82
CA PHE A 106 -21.22 -2.78 -18.25
C PHE A 106 -21.45 -2.75 -19.78
N GLY A 107 -20.39 -2.54 -20.55
CA GLY A 107 -20.44 -2.59 -22.01
C GLY A 107 -19.62 -3.77 -22.53
N ILE A 108 -20.00 -4.28 -23.71
CA ILE A 108 -19.36 -5.45 -24.33
C ILE A 108 -17.86 -5.18 -24.56
N HIS A 109 -17.50 -4.02 -25.09
CA HIS A 109 -16.09 -3.67 -25.36
C HIS A 109 -15.27 -3.50 -24.07
N GLN A 110 -15.86 -2.88 -23.04
CA GLN A 110 -15.20 -2.71 -21.74
C GLN A 110 -14.95 -4.06 -21.05
N LEU A 111 -15.92 -4.97 -21.10
CA LEU A 111 -15.79 -6.32 -20.55
C LEU A 111 -14.82 -7.18 -21.37
N ALA A 112 -14.81 -7.04 -22.70
CA ALA A 112 -13.84 -7.72 -23.56
C ALA A 112 -12.40 -7.32 -23.20
N ASP A 113 -12.15 -6.02 -23.02
CA ASP A 113 -10.85 -5.54 -22.58
C ASP A 113 -10.51 -6.02 -21.16
N ALA A 114 -11.49 -6.10 -20.25
CA ALA A 114 -11.26 -6.65 -18.91
C ALA A 114 -10.85 -8.13 -18.94
N VAL A 115 -11.46 -8.95 -19.80
CA VAL A 115 -11.03 -10.34 -20.03
C VAL A 115 -9.64 -10.38 -20.67
N THR A 116 -9.33 -9.48 -21.60
CA THR A 116 -8.00 -9.37 -22.21
C THR A 116 -6.92 -9.04 -21.18
N VAL A 117 -7.19 -8.11 -20.25
CA VAL A 117 -6.30 -7.79 -19.12
C VAL A 117 -6.06 -9.01 -18.25
N MET A 118 -7.12 -9.77 -17.97
CA MET A 118 -7.03 -11.01 -17.20
C MET A 118 -6.09 -12.03 -17.87
N ASP A 119 -6.26 -12.24 -19.18
CA ASP A 119 -5.44 -13.17 -19.97
C ASP A 119 -3.98 -12.73 -20.07
N LEU A 120 -3.74 -11.43 -20.25
CA LEU A 120 -2.38 -10.87 -20.27
C LEU A 120 -1.64 -11.11 -18.96
N ILE A 121 -2.28 -10.87 -17.80
CA ILE A 121 -1.65 -11.10 -16.50
C ILE A 121 -1.36 -12.59 -16.27
N ASN A 122 -2.29 -13.46 -16.69
CA ASN A 122 -2.13 -14.90 -16.53
C ASN A 122 -0.99 -15.49 -17.36
N ASP A 123 -0.82 -15.02 -18.61
CA ASP A 123 -0.05 -15.76 -19.62
C ASP A 123 1.21 -15.02 -20.12
N LYS A 124 1.24 -13.69 -20.06
CA LYS A 124 2.35 -12.91 -20.66
C LYS A 124 3.56 -12.82 -19.75
N PHE A 125 3.34 -12.67 -18.45
CA PHE A 125 4.40 -12.36 -17.50
C PHE A 125 4.94 -13.63 -16.88
N THR A 126 6.26 -13.75 -16.88
CA THR A 126 6.95 -14.95 -16.40
C THR A 126 7.85 -14.62 -15.21
N VAL A 127 8.03 -15.62 -14.37
CA VAL A 127 8.94 -15.60 -13.23
C VAL A 127 9.93 -16.76 -13.37
N TYR A 128 11.20 -16.52 -13.05
CA TYR A 128 12.21 -17.56 -13.15
C TYR A 128 12.17 -18.48 -11.93
N ASN A 129 11.92 -19.76 -12.17
CA ASN A 129 11.96 -20.79 -11.16
C ASN A 129 13.35 -21.45 -11.13
N THR A 130 14.06 -21.28 -10.02
CA THR A 130 15.45 -21.73 -9.88
C THR A 130 15.61 -23.25 -9.90
N LYS A 131 14.58 -24.00 -9.50
CA LYS A 131 14.60 -25.46 -9.39
C LYS A 131 14.20 -26.13 -10.71
N THR A 132 13.17 -25.61 -11.38
CA THR A 132 12.74 -26.14 -12.69
C THR A 132 13.59 -25.59 -13.83
N THR A 133 14.42 -24.55 -13.58
CA THR A 133 15.24 -23.84 -14.55
C THR A 133 14.42 -23.32 -15.73
N LYS A 134 13.18 -22.90 -15.45
CA LYS A 134 12.21 -22.47 -16.44
C LYS A 134 11.56 -21.16 -16.01
N ASN A 135 11.15 -20.40 -17.02
CA ASN A 135 10.28 -19.26 -16.86
C ASN A 135 8.84 -19.77 -16.82
N GLU A 136 8.16 -19.52 -15.71
CA GLU A 136 6.80 -19.97 -15.43
C GLU A 136 5.86 -18.76 -15.45
N THR A 137 4.70 -18.89 -16.08
CA THR A 137 3.65 -17.86 -16.06
C THR A 137 2.85 -17.93 -14.76
N PHE A 138 2.00 -16.94 -14.49
CA PHE A 138 1.08 -17.02 -13.36
C PHE A 138 0.22 -18.28 -13.39
N ARG A 139 -0.23 -18.69 -14.58
CA ARG A 139 -1.00 -19.94 -14.74
C ARG A 139 -0.20 -21.18 -14.32
N ASP A 140 1.12 -21.17 -14.52
CA ASP A 140 1.98 -22.32 -14.24
C ASP A 140 2.32 -22.45 -12.76
N PHE A 141 2.62 -21.34 -12.08
CA PHE A 141 2.99 -21.38 -10.66
C PHE A 141 1.80 -21.20 -9.70
N CYS A 142 0.63 -20.77 -10.20
CA CYS A 142 -0.55 -20.60 -9.35
C CYS A 142 -1.06 -21.96 -8.83
N GLY A 143 -1.01 -22.14 -7.51
CA GLY A 143 -1.53 -23.34 -6.85
C GLY A 143 -2.99 -23.24 -6.41
N ASN A 144 -3.38 -22.12 -5.80
CA ASN A 144 -4.71 -21.90 -5.23
C ASN A 144 -5.27 -20.55 -5.71
N PHE A 145 -6.59 -20.43 -5.82
CA PHE A 145 -7.31 -19.22 -6.27
C PHE A 145 -7.07 -18.80 -7.74
N CYS A 146 -6.57 -19.69 -8.58
CA CYS A 146 -6.28 -19.39 -9.99
C CYS A 146 -7.54 -19.07 -10.80
N THR A 147 -8.68 -19.66 -10.42
CA THR A 147 -9.98 -19.42 -11.07
C THR A 147 -10.80 -18.31 -10.41
N LEU A 148 -10.19 -17.50 -9.54
CA LEU A 148 -10.91 -16.47 -8.76
C LEU A 148 -11.59 -15.41 -9.66
N ASN A 149 -11.04 -15.17 -10.86
CA ASN A 149 -11.56 -14.19 -11.81
C ASN A 149 -12.41 -14.79 -12.94
N GLU A 150 -12.55 -16.12 -13.01
CA GLU A 150 -13.37 -16.79 -14.04
C GLU A 150 -14.84 -16.34 -14.09
N PRO A 151 -15.50 -15.92 -12.98
CA PRO A 151 -16.84 -15.32 -13.06
C PRO A 151 -16.93 -14.15 -14.05
N ILE A 152 -15.87 -13.36 -14.24
CA ILE A 152 -15.85 -12.25 -15.20
C ILE A 152 -15.91 -12.75 -16.64
N ARG A 153 -15.15 -13.80 -16.97
CA ARG A 153 -15.17 -14.41 -18.31
C ARG A 153 -16.53 -15.02 -18.61
N HIS A 154 -17.12 -15.71 -17.65
CA HIS A 154 -18.44 -16.28 -17.78
C HIS A 154 -19.53 -15.22 -17.95
N PHE A 155 -19.46 -14.13 -17.17
CA PHE A 155 -20.36 -13.00 -17.31
C PHE A 155 -20.28 -12.36 -18.69
N TYR A 156 -19.06 -12.09 -19.19
CA TYR A 156 -18.85 -11.56 -20.54
C TYR A 156 -19.41 -12.50 -21.63
N SER A 157 -19.17 -13.81 -21.49
CA SER A 157 -19.69 -14.81 -22.42
C SER A 157 -21.23 -14.84 -22.41
N GLY A 158 -21.83 -14.77 -21.21
CA GLY A 158 -23.28 -14.66 -21.05
C GLY A 158 -23.86 -13.41 -21.70
N LEU A 159 -23.19 -12.25 -21.53
CA LEU A 159 -23.57 -10.99 -22.17
C LEU A 159 -23.48 -11.06 -23.70
N LEU A 160 -22.46 -11.70 -24.26
CA LEU A 160 -22.36 -11.90 -25.70
C LEU A 160 -23.54 -12.73 -26.23
N VAL A 161 -23.86 -13.84 -25.57
CA VAL A 161 -24.97 -14.71 -25.98
C VAL A 161 -26.31 -13.98 -25.82
N GLU A 162 -26.54 -13.30 -24.70
CA GLU A 162 -27.74 -12.49 -24.50
C GLU A 162 -27.90 -11.43 -25.60
N SER A 163 -26.82 -10.71 -25.94
CA SER A 163 -26.85 -9.66 -26.97
C SER A 163 -27.13 -10.19 -28.37
N GLN A 164 -26.73 -11.42 -28.68
CA GLN A 164 -26.91 -12.05 -29.99
C GLN A 164 -28.27 -12.74 -30.15
N TYR A 165 -28.84 -13.25 -29.05
CA TYR A 165 -30.00 -14.16 -29.07
C TYR A 165 -31.24 -13.60 -28.36
N GLN A 166 -31.37 -12.26 -28.27
CA GLN A 166 -32.46 -11.53 -27.59
C GLN A 166 -33.89 -12.01 -27.92
N ASN A 167 -34.10 -12.75 -29.01
CA ASN A 167 -35.42 -13.18 -29.52
C ASN A 167 -35.68 -14.69 -29.43
N THR A 168 -34.87 -15.47 -28.73
CA THR A 168 -35.08 -16.94 -28.61
C THR A 168 -35.32 -17.36 -27.17
N THR A 169 -36.13 -18.40 -26.97
CA THR A 169 -36.43 -19.06 -25.68
C THR A 169 -35.20 -19.61 -24.94
N SER A 170 -34.00 -19.49 -25.52
CA SER A 170 -32.72 -19.76 -24.85
C SER A 170 -32.33 -18.72 -23.78
N ALA A 171 -33.09 -17.62 -23.66
CA ALA A 171 -32.93 -16.61 -22.61
C ALA A 171 -33.24 -17.14 -21.20
N ASP A 172 -34.02 -18.21 -21.06
CA ASP A 172 -34.44 -18.74 -19.74
C ASP A 172 -33.27 -19.31 -18.90
N HIS A 173 -32.10 -19.55 -19.52
CA HIS A 173 -30.90 -20.07 -18.85
C HIS A 173 -29.80 -19.03 -18.63
N ILE A 174 -30.06 -17.75 -18.95
CA ILE A 174 -29.12 -16.64 -18.79
C ILE A 174 -29.79 -15.52 -17.99
N ASP A 175 -29.27 -15.28 -16.80
CA ASP A 175 -29.66 -14.17 -15.93
C ASP A 175 -28.40 -13.41 -15.49
N LEU A 176 -28.15 -12.27 -16.11
CA LEU A 176 -27.04 -11.34 -15.80
C LEU A 176 -27.41 -10.41 -14.63
N GLY A 177 -27.88 -11.01 -13.54
CA GLY A 177 -28.23 -10.35 -12.30
C GLY A 177 -27.05 -10.11 -11.36
N TYR A 178 -27.23 -9.23 -10.38
CA TYR A 178 -26.33 -8.99 -9.24
C TYR A 178 -27.09 -9.20 -7.92
N PRO A 179 -26.48 -9.82 -6.89
CA PRO A 179 -25.08 -10.26 -6.79
C PRO A 179 -24.76 -11.62 -7.43
N ILE A 180 -25.79 -12.38 -7.82
CA ILE A 180 -25.65 -13.70 -8.43
C ILE A 180 -26.07 -13.60 -9.89
N THR A 181 -25.17 -14.02 -10.78
CA THR A 181 -25.42 -14.17 -12.22
C THR A 181 -25.54 -15.65 -12.54
N THR A 182 -26.53 -16.03 -13.36
CA THR A 182 -26.68 -17.39 -13.88
C THR A 182 -26.32 -17.42 -15.36
N VAL A 183 -25.33 -18.23 -15.76
CA VAL A 183 -24.98 -18.43 -17.17
C VAL A 183 -25.00 -19.92 -17.47
N LEU A 184 -25.89 -20.35 -18.37
CA LEU A 184 -26.08 -21.75 -18.74
C LEU A 184 -26.37 -22.64 -17.51
N GLY A 185 -27.21 -22.16 -16.61
CA GLY A 185 -27.60 -22.86 -15.38
C GLY A 185 -26.54 -22.89 -14.26
N ARG A 186 -25.37 -22.27 -14.45
CA ARG A 186 -24.36 -22.10 -13.40
C ARG A 186 -24.51 -20.76 -12.71
N GLN A 187 -24.70 -20.79 -11.40
CA GLN A 187 -24.74 -19.59 -10.56
C GLN A 187 -23.33 -19.15 -10.17
N LEU A 188 -23.02 -17.88 -10.43
CA LEU A 188 -21.74 -17.25 -10.19
C LEU A 188 -21.95 -15.98 -9.39
N ARG A 189 -21.10 -15.78 -8.39
CA ARG A 189 -21.11 -14.58 -7.55
C ARG A 189 -20.28 -13.48 -8.19
N MET A 190 -20.85 -12.30 -8.36
CA MET A 190 -20.20 -11.14 -8.98
C MET A 190 -19.71 -10.10 -7.97
N ASP A 191 -20.15 -10.18 -6.71
CA ASP A 191 -19.73 -9.30 -5.61
C ASP A 191 -18.20 -9.21 -5.39
N PRO A 192 -17.37 -10.24 -5.65
CA PRO A 192 -15.92 -10.12 -5.44
C PRO A 192 -15.20 -9.31 -6.53
N ASN A 193 -15.84 -9.10 -7.68
CA ASN A 193 -15.21 -8.50 -8.85
C ASN A 193 -15.92 -7.21 -9.34
N PHE A 194 -17.22 -7.04 -9.12
CA PHE A 194 -17.95 -5.86 -9.57
C PHE A 194 -18.13 -4.83 -8.45
N PHE A 195 -17.69 -3.60 -8.71
CA PHE A 195 -17.72 -2.50 -7.74
C PHE A 195 -18.51 -1.30 -8.28
N GLY A 196 -19.23 -0.63 -7.37
CA GLY A 196 -20.11 0.49 -7.72
C GLY A 196 -21.23 0.08 -8.66
N VAL A 197 -21.88 -1.04 -8.36
CA VAL A 197 -22.95 -1.62 -9.18
C VAL A 197 -24.24 -0.84 -8.99
N LYS A 198 -24.91 -0.54 -10.10
CA LYS A 198 -26.27 0.01 -10.13
C LYS A 198 -27.22 -1.07 -10.61
N VAL A 199 -28.25 -1.35 -9.81
CA VAL A 199 -29.25 -2.37 -10.12
C VAL A 199 -30.63 -1.73 -10.28
N ALA A 200 -31.44 -2.32 -11.15
CA ALA A 200 -32.87 -2.03 -11.24
C ALA A 200 -33.61 -2.86 -10.20
N ILE A 201 -34.42 -2.20 -9.38
CA ILE A 201 -35.36 -2.82 -8.45
C ILE A 201 -36.78 -2.35 -8.76
N PRO A 202 -37.81 -3.16 -8.49
CA PRO A 202 -39.18 -2.69 -8.61
C PRO A 202 -39.43 -1.59 -7.56
N LYS A 203 -40.10 -0.51 -7.96
CA LYS A 203 -40.42 0.60 -7.07
C LYS A 203 -41.50 0.15 -6.07
N MET A 204 -41.21 0.28 -4.77
CA MET A 204 -42.20 0.01 -3.72
C MET A 204 -43.29 1.10 -3.74
N LEU A 205 -44.55 0.67 -3.84
CA LEU A 205 -45.73 1.52 -3.62
C LEU A 205 -46.15 1.49 -2.14
N THR A 206 -46.05 0.32 -1.51
CA THR A 206 -46.27 0.08 -0.08
C THR A 206 -45.27 -0.99 0.42
N THR A 207 -45.31 -1.36 1.70
CA THR A 207 -44.46 -2.42 2.27
C THR A 207 -44.71 -3.81 1.68
N ALA A 208 -45.80 -4.01 0.92
CA ALA A 208 -46.18 -5.29 0.33
C ALA A 208 -46.53 -5.23 -1.17
N GLU A 209 -46.62 -4.04 -1.78
CA GLU A 209 -46.99 -3.88 -3.18
C GLU A 209 -45.87 -3.20 -3.99
N PHE A 210 -45.55 -3.80 -5.13
CA PHE A 210 -44.51 -3.35 -6.05
C PHE A 210 -45.14 -2.83 -7.35
N SER A 211 -44.62 -1.69 -7.82
CA SER A 211 -44.98 -1.11 -9.12
C SER A 211 -44.25 -1.83 -10.26
N ASN A 212 -44.79 -1.72 -11.48
CA ASN A 212 -44.09 -2.06 -12.71
C ASN A 212 -42.97 -1.05 -13.06
N GLU A 213 -42.94 0.12 -12.42
CA GLU A 213 -41.83 1.07 -12.56
C GLU A 213 -40.57 0.55 -11.87
N THR A 214 -39.43 0.62 -12.57
CA THR A 214 -38.12 0.26 -12.01
C THR A 214 -37.39 1.48 -11.47
N LEU A 215 -36.85 1.37 -10.27
CA LEU A 215 -35.92 2.34 -9.68
C LEU A 215 -34.48 1.83 -9.86
N ILE A 216 -33.58 2.70 -10.32
CA ILE A 216 -32.15 2.39 -10.41
C ILE A 216 -31.49 2.83 -9.12
N VAL A 217 -30.83 1.90 -8.43
CA VAL A 217 -30.21 2.15 -7.13
C VAL A 217 -28.76 1.68 -7.13
N SER A 218 -27.88 2.47 -6.52
CA SER A 218 -26.49 2.09 -6.28
C SER A 218 -26.40 1.16 -5.07
N VAL A 219 -25.75 0.01 -5.21
CA VAL A 219 -25.59 -0.97 -4.12
C VAL A 219 -24.85 -0.36 -2.91
N ASN A 220 -23.95 0.61 -3.14
CA ASN A 220 -23.18 1.26 -2.08
C ASN A 220 -23.98 2.28 -1.26
N GLU A 221 -25.07 2.82 -1.82
CA GLU A 221 -25.86 3.90 -1.20
C GLU A 221 -26.94 3.38 -0.25
N VAL A 222 -27.13 2.06 -0.18
CA VAL A 222 -28.22 1.45 0.61
C VAL A 222 -27.68 0.67 1.80
N ARG A 223 -27.04 1.42 2.71
CA ARG A 223 -27.22 1.11 4.13
C ARG A 223 -28.58 1.70 4.51
N THR A 224 -29.61 0.86 4.59
CA THR A 224 -30.88 1.29 5.18
C THR A 224 -30.61 1.87 6.57
N GLN A 225 -31.49 2.73 7.08
CA GLN A 225 -31.36 3.31 8.43
C GLN A 225 -31.23 2.25 9.55
N ASN A 226 -31.52 0.97 9.23
CA ASN A 226 -31.43 -0.18 10.12
C ASN A 226 -30.24 -1.12 9.81
N GLY A 227 -29.34 -0.76 8.88
CA GLY A 227 -28.13 -1.54 8.57
C GLY A 227 -28.34 -2.78 7.68
N HIS A 228 -29.55 -3.04 7.19
CA HIS A 228 -29.85 -4.13 6.27
C HIS A 228 -29.61 -3.73 4.80
N SER A 229 -29.08 -4.65 3.99
CA SER A 229 -28.91 -4.45 2.54
C SER A 229 -30.22 -4.64 1.78
N ILE A 230 -30.34 -4.09 0.56
CA ILE A 230 -31.49 -4.34 -0.34
C ILE A 230 -31.70 -5.82 -0.65
N PHE A 231 -30.67 -6.64 -0.51
CA PHE A 231 -30.70 -8.08 -0.75
C PHE A 231 -31.11 -8.88 0.49
N ASP A 232 -31.13 -8.24 1.68
CA ASP A 232 -31.65 -8.84 2.91
C ASP A 232 -33.16 -8.65 3.08
N GLN A 233 -33.74 -7.70 2.34
CA GLN A 233 -35.19 -7.50 2.29
C GLN A 233 -35.83 -8.48 1.31
N ASN A 234 -37.08 -8.89 1.57
CA ASN A 234 -37.88 -9.74 0.67
C ASN A 234 -38.31 -8.99 -0.61
N ILE A 235 -37.37 -8.33 -1.29
CA ILE A 235 -37.57 -7.65 -2.55
C ILE A 235 -37.38 -8.66 -3.68
N PRO A 236 -38.36 -8.86 -4.57
CA PRO A 236 -38.19 -9.72 -5.72
C PRO A 236 -37.08 -9.15 -6.63
N GLN A 237 -36.08 -9.97 -6.94
CA GLN A 237 -35.00 -9.60 -7.84
C GLN A 237 -35.51 -9.67 -9.29
N LEU A 238 -35.30 -8.59 -10.04
CA LEU A 238 -35.58 -8.57 -11.47
C LEU A 238 -34.51 -9.40 -12.21
N PRO A 239 -34.87 -10.16 -13.24
CA PRO A 239 -33.89 -10.79 -14.11
C PRO A 239 -33.09 -9.71 -14.86
N ASN A 240 -31.80 -9.98 -15.12
CA ASN A 240 -30.88 -9.03 -15.75
C ASN A 240 -30.95 -7.64 -15.08
N ASN A 241 -30.94 -7.59 -13.75
CA ASN A 241 -31.13 -6.34 -13.00
C ASN A 241 -29.96 -5.34 -13.12
N ILE A 242 -28.80 -5.72 -13.64
CA ILE A 242 -27.65 -4.82 -13.72
C ILE A 242 -27.92 -3.69 -14.72
N ARG A 243 -27.65 -2.45 -14.30
CA ARG A 243 -27.78 -1.24 -15.14
C ARG A 243 -26.47 -0.46 -15.25
N GLY A 244 -25.52 -0.73 -14.39
CA GLY A 244 -24.19 -0.13 -14.48
C GLY A 244 -23.20 -0.78 -13.54
N ILE A 245 -21.94 -0.80 -13.96
CA ILE A 245 -20.79 -1.23 -13.17
C ILE A 245 -19.81 -0.06 -13.22
N SER A 246 -19.24 0.35 -12.09
CA SER A 246 -18.29 1.48 -12.06
C SER A 246 -16.85 1.00 -12.24
N MET A 247 -16.50 -0.14 -11.64
CA MET A 247 -15.17 -0.72 -11.68
C MET A 247 -15.25 -2.25 -11.66
N ILE A 248 -14.34 -2.89 -12.38
CA ILE A 248 -14.10 -4.34 -12.29
C ILE A 248 -12.76 -4.54 -11.59
N GLY A 249 -12.76 -5.26 -10.48
CA GLY A 249 -11.55 -5.68 -9.77
C GLY A 249 -11.22 -7.14 -10.08
N LEU A 250 -10.06 -7.38 -10.67
CA LEU A 250 -9.49 -8.71 -10.81
C LEU A 250 -8.51 -8.94 -9.66
N GLN A 251 -8.57 -10.13 -9.08
CA GLN A 251 -7.74 -10.54 -7.94
C GLN A 251 -6.88 -11.73 -8.36
N PHE A 252 -5.57 -11.53 -8.36
CA PHE A 252 -4.59 -12.58 -8.61
C PHE A 252 -3.96 -12.93 -7.28
N ARG A 253 -4.37 -14.08 -6.76
CA ARG A 253 -3.87 -14.61 -5.49
C ARG A 253 -3.20 -15.93 -5.78
N ALA A 254 -1.99 -16.08 -5.29
CA ALA A 254 -1.24 -17.31 -5.35
C ALA A 254 -0.39 -17.43 -4.09
N GLU A 255 0.16 -18.61 -3.87
CA GLU A 255 1.19 -18.82 -2.86
C GLU A 255 2.49 -18.96 -3.63
N ARG A 256 3.48 -18.09 -3.36
CA ARG A 256 4.78 -18.10 -4.03
C ARG A 256 5.48 -19.41 -3.69
N PRO A 257 5.78 -20.29 -4.67
CA PRO A 257 6.57 -21.48 -4.45
C PRO A 257 7.91 -21.15 -3.77
N SER A 258 8.40 -22.04 -2.92
CA SER A 258 9.66 -21.84 -2.21
C SER A 258 10.88 -21.72 -3.15
N GLU A 259 10.73 -22.25 -4.37
CA GLU A 259 11.67 -22.26 -5.47
C GLU A 259 11.87 -20.91 -6.16
N ILE A 260 10.90 -20.00 -6.05
CA ILE A 260 10.94 -18.67 -6.65
C ILE A 260 11.47 -17.69 -5.60
N SER A 261 12.53 -16.96 -5.89
CA SER A 261 13.09 -15.99 -4.95
C SER A 261 12.13 -14.80 -4.73
N MET A 262 12.26 -14.12 -3.58
CA MET A 262 11.46 -12.91 -3.34
C MET A 262 11.79 -11.79 -4.34
N GLU A 263 13.04 -11.72 -4.78
CA GLU A 263 13.49 -10.73 -5.77
C GLU A 263 12.90 -11.00 -7.16
N GLU A 264 12.86 -12.25 -7.59
CA GLU A 264 12.20 -12.65 -8.85
C GLU A 264 10.68 -12.36 -8.79
N MET A 265 10.04 -12.66 -7.65
CA MET A 265 8.63 -12.34 -7.46
C MET A 265 8.35 -10.84 -7.52
N LYS A 266 9.21 -10.03 -6.86
CA LYS A 266 9.14 -8.58 -6.93
C LYS A 266 9.32 -8.07 -8.36
N ASN A 267 10.28 -8.61 -9.10
CA ASN A 267 10.52 -8.25 -10.49
C ASN A 267 9.31 -8.59 -11.37
N TRP A 268 8.68 -9.75 -11.16
CA TRP A 268 7.44 -10.13 -11.83
C TRP A 268 6.32 -9.12 -11.54
N GLU A 269 6.05 -8.77 -10.28
CA GLU A 269 5.03 -7.78 -9.91
C GLU A 269 5.28 -6.41 -10.57
N LEU A 270 6.52 -5.93 -10.51
CA LEU A 270 6.91 -4.64 -11.08
C LEU A 270 6.88 -4.65 -12.61
N SER A 271 7.15 -5.79 -13.26
CA SER A 271 7.05 -5.92 -14.72
C SER A 271 5.61 -5.74 -15.20
N ILE A 272 4.64 -6.26 -14.46
CA ILE A 272 3.21 -6.10 -14.73
C ILE A 272 2.82 -4.63 -14.60
N VAL A 273 3.22 -3.99 -13.50
CA VAL A 273 2.96 -2.57 -13.23
C VAL A 273 3.52 -1.70 -14.36
N LYS A 274 4.80 -1.89 -14.73
CA LYS A 274 5.46 -1.13 -15.80
C LYS A 274 4.76 -1.31 -17.14
N TYR A 275 4.38 -2.54 -17.48
CA TYR A 275 3.65 -2.82 -18.72
C TYR A 275 2.31 -2.08 -18.77
N PHE A 276 1.50 -2.17 -17.72
CA PHE A 276 0.17 -1.53 -17.72
C PHE A 276 0.23 0.00 -17.60
N GLN A 277 1.31 0.56 -17.04
CA GLN A 277 1.51 2.00 -16.95
C GLN A 277 2.02 2.63 -18.26
N HIS A 278 2.90 1.94 -19.00
CA HIS A 278 3.64 2.54 -20.11
C HIS A 278 3.37 1.92 -21.47
N GLU A 279 3.11 0.62 -21.55
CA GLU A 279 3.00 -0.11 -22.82
C GLU A 279 1.54 -0.43 -23.18
N TYR A 280 0.73 -0.80 -22.20
CA TYR A 280 -0.67 -1.18 -22.44
C TYR A 280 -1.51 0.02 -22.85
N LYS A 281 -2.19 -0.11 -24.00
CA LYS A 281 -3.15 0.86 -24.50
C LYS A 281 -4.44 0.11 -24.88
N SER A 282 -5.55 0.56 -24.31
CA SER A 282 -6.91 0.13 -24.68
C SER A 282 -7.72 1.38 -25.02
N ASP A 283 -8.69 1.30 -25.93
CA ASP A 283 -9.55 2.44 -26.26
C ASP A 283 -10.68 2.64 -25.24
N PHE A 284 -11.06 1.58 -24.52
CA PHE A 284 -12.27 1.57 -23.68
C PHE A 284 -11.99 1.63 -22.18
N VAL A 285 -10.88 1.05 -21.71
CA VAL A 285 -10.60 0.88 -20.27
C VAL A 285 -9.25 1.47 -19.85
N LYS A 286 -9.21 1.88 -18.58
CA LYS A 286 -8.00 2.24 -17.85
C LYS A 286 -7.76 1.16 -16.79
N VAL A 287 -6.54 0.68 -16.73
CA VAL A 287 -6.14 -0.38 -15.80
C VAL A 287 -5.18 0.23 -14.77
N LEU A 288 -5.43 -0.05 -13.49
CA LEU A 288 -4.56 0.28 -12.38
C LEU A 288 -4.15 -1.02 -11.70
N ILE A 289 -2.85 -1.31 -11.70
CA ILE A 289 -2.28 -2.47 -11.02
C ILE A 289 -1.84 -2.05 -9.63
N LEU A 290 -2.26 -2.81 -8.62
CA LEU A 290 -1.88 -2.63 -7.23
C LEU A 290 -1.22 -3.91 -6.71
N THR A 291 0.02 -3.79 -6.26
CA THR A 291 0.81 -4.84 -5.63
C THR A 291 1.55 -4.30 -4.41
N GLU A 292 2.00 -5.19 -3.54
CA GLU A 292 2.82 -4.83 -2.38
C GLU A 292 4.16 -4.22 -2.81
N SER A 293 4.81 -4.79 -3.83
CA SER A 293 6.08 -4.25 -4.34
C SER A 293 5.93 -2.85 -4.90
N HIS A 294 4.85 -2.57 -5.64
CA HIS A 294 4.61 -1.23 -6.19
C HIS A 294 4.34 -0.20 -5.09
N LEU A 295 3.52 -0.56 -4.09
CA LEU A 295 3.25 0.30 -2.95
C LEU A 295 4.55 0.65 -2.21
N THR A 296 5.41 -0.34 -2.00
CA THR A 296 6.72 -0.15 -1.38
C THR A 296 7.59 0.84 -2.17
N GLU A 297 7.67 0.69 -3.49
CA GLU A 297 8.45 1.62 -4.33
C GLU A 297 7.91 3.06 -4.29
N GLU A 298 6.59 3.24 -4.24
CA GLU A 298 5.98 4.57 -4.14
C GLU A 298 6.22 5.21 -2.77
N ILE A 299 6.22 4.43 -1.67
CA ILE A 299 6.60 4.93 -0.34
C ILE A 299 8.05 5.40 -0.34
N VAL A 300 8.97 4.61 -0.90
CA VAL A 300 10.39 4.97 -0.99
C VAL A 300 10.59 6.21 -1.85
N ARG A 301 9.92 6.28 -3.00
CA ARG A 301 9.95 7.45 -3.88
C ARG A 301 9.49 8.70 -3.13
N ALA A 302 8.34 8.64 -2.45
CA ALA A 302 7.83 9.76 -1.65
C ALA A 302 8.83 10.17 -0.56
N GLY A 303 9.44 9.21 0.13
CA GLY A 303 10.52 9.46 1.09
C GLY A 303 11.71 10.22 0.48
N LEU A 304 12.21 9.77 -0.68
CA LEU A 304 13.33 10.38 -1.36
C LEU A 304 13.01 11.80 -1.88
N THR A 305 11.76 12.07 -2.27
CA THR A 305 11.36 13.43 -2.68
C THR A 305 11.45 14.47 -1.55
N MET A 306 11.52 14.03 -0.29
CA MET A 306 11.67 14.94 0.86
C MET A 306 13.12 15.35 1.17
N ILE A 307 14.12 14.60 0.68
CA ILE A 307 15.55 14.87 0.91
C ILE A 307 15.97 16.31 0.55
N PRO A 308 15.61 16.89 -0.62
CA PRO A 308 16.03 18.25 -0.95
C PRO A 308 15.49 19.30 0.04
N PHE A 309 14.28 19.11 0.58
CA PHE A 309 13.72 20.04 1.57
C PHE A 309 14.47 19.97 2.90
N LEU A 310 14.91 18.78 3.33
CA LEU A 310 15.75 18.63 4.52
C LEU A 310 17.09 19.36 4.35
N LEU A 311 17.70 19.27 3.17
CA LEU A 311 18.96 19.96 2.87
C LEU A 311 18.79 21.49 2.92
N VAL A 312 17.73 22.02 2.31
CA VAL A 312 17.42 23.47 2.37
C VAL A 312 17.16 23.90 3.82
N GLY A 313 16.39 23.12 4.58
CA GLY A 313 16.15 23.39 6.00
C GLY A 313 17.44 23.46 6.81
N PHE A 314 18.38 22.53 6.57
CA PHE A 314 19.68 22.52 7.22
C PHE A 314 20.51 23.77 6.87
N ILE A 315 20.52 24.20 5.61
CA ILE A 315 21.23 25.41 5.18
C ILE A 315 20.64 26.64 5.88
N ILE A 316 19.32 26.78 5.92
CA ILE A 316 18.67 27.92 6.58
C ILE A 316 19.00 27.96 8.07
N MET A 317 18.93 26.81 8.76
CA MET A 317 19.29 26.70 10.18
C MET A 317 20.75 27.09 10.43
N ALA A 318 21.68 26.60 9.59
CA ALA A 318 23.10 26.90 9.71
C ALA A 318 23.40 28.39 9.46
N VAL A 319 22.78 28.99 8.44
CA VAL A 319 22.95 30.41 8.11
C VAL A 319 22.37 31.29 9.21
N PHE A 320 21.14 31.01 9.68
CA PHE A 320 20.52 31.77 10.75
C PHE A 320 21.30 31.67 12.06
N SER A 321 21.76 30.47 12.42
CA SER A 321 22.58 30.26 13.62
C SER A 321 23.92 31.00 13.52
N SER A 322 24.58 30.95 12.36
CA SER A 322 25.85 31.65 12.14
C SER A 322 25.70 33.17 12.21
N ILE A 323 24.64 33.73 11.62
CA ILE A 323 24.34 35.17 11.65
C ILE A 323 24.03 35.61 13.08
N THR A 324 23.13 34.90 13.77
CA THR A 324 22.73 35.26 15.15
C THR A 324 23.91 35.17 16.13
N MET A 325 24.73 34.11 16.05
CA MET A 325 25.97 34.02 16.84
C MET A 325 26.95 35.15 16.53
N SER A 326 27.16 35.46 15.24
CA SER A 326 28.09 36.53 14.83
C SER A 326 27.63 37.89 15.35
N LEU A 327 26.35 38.22 15.23
CA LEU A 327 25.77 39.46 15.76
C LEU A 327 25.88 39.54 17.29
N ALA A 328 25.59 38.45 18.00
CA ALA A 328 25.72 38.40 19.45
C ALA A 328 27.19 38.60 19.91
N ALA A 329 28.14 37.96 19.22
CA ALA A 329 29.56 38.10 19.52
C ALA A 329 30.08 39.52 19.27
N ILE A 330 29.56 40.20 18.23
CA ILE A 330 29.84 41.63 17.98
C ILE A 330 29.24 42.50 19.08
N TYR A 331 27.98 42.26 19.46
CA TYR A 331 27.29 43.03 20.50
C TYR A 331 28.00 42.94 21.86
N MET A 332 28.46 41.75 22.25
CA MET A 332 29.21 41.54 23.49
C MET A 332 30.68 41.97 23.41
N LYS A 333 31.14 42.53 22.26
CA LYS A 333 32.55 42.90 22.00
C LYS A 333 33.54 41.73 22.22
N GLN A 334 33.09 40.50 22.01
CA GLN A 334 33.91 39.29 22.20
C GLN A 334 34.69 38.89 20.93
N MET A 335 34.40 39.52 19.80
CA MET A 335 35.12 39.36 18.53
C MET A 335 36.42 40.18 18.55
N HIS A 336 37.55 39.54 18.87
CA HIS A 336 38.88 40.15 18.75
C HIS A 336 39.64 39.47 17.59
N TYR A 337 40.22 40.27 16.69
CA TYR A 337 40.89 39.81 15.46
C TYR A 337 41.98 38.74 15.69
N THR A 338 42.59 38.69 16.87
CA THR A 338 43.61 37.71 17.24
C THR A 338 43.08 36.28 17.49
N LYS A 339 41.77 36.07 17.64
CA LYS A 339 41.19 34.73 17.85
C LYS A 339 40.79 33.99 16.56
N VAL A 340 40.82 34.67 15.41
CA VAL A 340 40.40 34.08 14.12
C VAL A 340 41.58 33.44 13.37
N TYR A 341 42.82 33.76 13.76
CA TYR A 341 44.04 33.32 13.09
C TYR A 341 45.08 32.62 13.99
N PHE A 342 44.76 32.34 15.27
CA PHE A 342 45.62 31.59 16.21
C PHE A 342 44.87 30.45 16.90
#